data_AF-A0AAX1F7B2-F1
#
_entry.id   AF-A0AAX1F7B2-F1
#
_cell.length_a   1.000
_cell.length_b   1.000
_cell.length_c   1.000
_cell.angle_alpha   90.00
_cell.angle_beta   90.00
_cell.angle_gamma   90.00
#
_symmetry.space_group_name_H-M   'P 1'
#
loop_
_entity.id
_entity.type
_entity.pdbx_description
1 polymer ?
#
loop_
_entity_poly.entity_id
_entity_poly.type
_entity_poly.pdbx_seq_one_letter_code
_entity_poly.pdbx_strand_id
1 'polypeptide(L)' 'MASQLGQTRPCPGQSERVLEPYCCCLWKEPVQKFSTTEDLRSLPKLSPKQQLDKLGGSEAFLQQQEQCLAVYTGR' A
#
# COMPACT_ATOMS: atom_id res chain seq x y z
N MET A 1 22.30 26.60 19.19
CA MET A 1 20.92 27.06 18.95
C MET A 1 20.36 26.18 17.83
N ALA A 2 19.59 25.16 18.17
CA ALA A 2 19.14 24.13 17.22
C ALA A 2 17.79 24.54 16.62
N SER A 3 17.78 24.87 15.32
CA SER A 3 16.56 25.23 14.60
C SER A 3 15.75 23.97 14.26
N GLN A 4 14.68 23.79 15.04
CA GLN A 4 13.34 23.33 14.65
C GLN A 4 13.26 22.44 13.41
N LEU A 5 13.37 21.13 13.62
CA LEU A 5 12.90 20.12 12.68
C LEU A 5 11.38 20.19 12.59
N GLY A 6 10.88 20.27 11.34
CA GLY A 6 9.47 20.36 11.01
C GLY A 6 8.63 19.30 11.72
N GLN A 7 7.59 19.77 12.38
CA GLN A 7 6.64 18.97 13.14
C GLN A 7 6.00 17.90 12.24
N THR A 8 6.34 16.63 12.47
CA THR A 8 5.57 15.51 11.96
C THR A 8 4.26 15.45 12.74
N ARG A 9 3.16 15.96 12.17
CA ARG A 9 1.82 15.65 12.69
C ARG A 9 1.64 14.13 12.60
N PRO A 10 1.42 13.40 13.70
CA PRO A 10 0.99 12.01 13.60
C PRO A 10 -0.39 11.99 12.91
N CYS A 11 -0.54 11.18 11.87
CA CYS A 11 -1.86 10.92 11.28
C CYS A 11 -2.78 10.36 12.37
N PRO A 12 -3.97 10.94 12.60
CA PRO A 12 -4.95 10.36 13.52
C PRO A 12 -5.41 9.03 12.92
N GLY A 13 -5.06 7.93 13.58
CA GLY A 13 -5.18 6.57 13.05
C GLY A 13 -3.89 5.74 13.16
N GLN A 14 -3.05 5.97 14.17
CA GLN A 14 -2.02 5.00 14.57
C GLN A 14 -2.68 3.75 15.20
N SER A 15 -3.46 3.01 14.42
CA SER A 15 -3.94 1.69 14.80
C SER A 15 -2.89 0.68 14.38
N GLU A 16 -1.91 0.52 15.26
CA GLU A 16 -0.73 -0.35 15.09
C GLU A 16 0.14 0.01 13.88
N ARG A 17 1.45 -0.18 14.01
CA ARG A 17 2.32 -0.10 12.83
C ARG A 17 1.82 -1.20 11.91
N VAL A 18 1.19 -0.85 10.79
CA VAL A 18 0.98 -1.81 9.71
C VAL A 18 2.38 -2.36 9.40
N LEU A 19 2.65 -3.59 9.86
CA LEU A 19 4.01 -4.05 9.97
C LEU A 19 4.56 -4.16 8.55
N GLU A 20 5.70 -3.52 8.33
CA GLU A 20 6.46 -3.52 7.07
C GLU A 20 6.35 -4.85 6.29
N PRO A 21 6.49 -6.05 6.92
CA PRO A 21 6.30 -7.32 6.22
C PRO A 21 4.92 -7.53 5.58
N TYR A 22 3.83 -7.11 6.21
CA TYR A 22 2.49 -7.19 5.64
C TYR A 22 2.34 -6.25 4.45
N CYS A 23 2.81 -5.00 4.56
CA CYS A 23 2.82 -4.04 3.45
C CYS A 23 3.66 -4.56 2.27
N CYS A 24 4.85 -5.09 2.54
CA CYS A 24 5.71 -5.67 1.52
C CYS A 24 5.04 -6.85 0.83
N CYS A 25 4.40 -7.76 1.57
CA CYS A 25 3.66 -8.88 0.97
C CYS A 25 2.51 -8.39 0.07
N LEU A 26 1.70 -7.44 0.56
CA LEU A 26 0.52 -6.95 -0.14
C LEU A 26 0.88 -6.21 -1.44
N TRP A 27 1.95 -5.41 -1.41
CA TRP A 27 2.28 -4.48 -2.50
C TRP A 27 3.38 -4.95 -3.43
N LYS A 28 4.14 -6.01 -3.09
CA LYS A 28 5.27 -6.47 -3.91
C LYS A 28 4.87 -6.79 -5.34
N GLU A 29 3.86 -7.63 -5.55
CA GLU A 29 3.44 -8.01 -6.90
C GLU A 29 2.64 -6.90 -7.62
N PRO A 30 1.66 -6.23 -6.98
CA PRO A 30 0.87 -5.20 -7.66
C PRO A 30 1.71 -4.00 -8.09
N VAL A 31 2.72 -3.60 -7.31
CA VAL A 31 3.60 -2.48 -7.67
C VAL A 31 4.52 -2.86 -8.83
N GLN A 32 4.97 -4.11 -8.93
CA GLN A 32 5.78 -4.58 -10.06
C GLN A 32 5.01 -4.52 -11.39
N LYS A 33 3.67 -4.65 -11.38
CA LYS A 33 2.84 -4.51 -12.58
C LYS A 33 2.84 -3.09 -13.14
N PHE A 34 3.23 -2.10 -12.35
CA PHE A 34 3.53 -0.75 -12.84
C PHE A 34 5.00 -0.68 -13.26
N SER A 35 5.31 -1.38 -14.35
CA SER A 35 6.67 -1.45 -14.90
C SER A 35 7.18 -0.10 -15.39
N THR A 36 6.29 0.88 -15.60
CA THR A 36 6.67 2.22 -16.07
C THR A 36 6.36 3.31 -15.05
N THR A 37 7.22 4.31 -15.00
CA THR A 37 7.02 5.54 -14.23
C THR A 37 5.74 6.28 -14.63
N GLU A 38 5.29 6.11 -15.88
CA GLU A 38 4.07 6.74 -16.39
C GLU A 38 2.79 6.11 -15.81
N ASP A 39 2.77 4.78 -15.64
CA ASP A 39 1.64 4.11 -14.99
C ASP A 39 1.47 4.61 -13.54
N LEU A 40 2.58 4.72 -12.80
CA LEU A 40 2.58 5.25 -11.43
C LEU A 40 2.12 6.71 -11.35
N ARG A 41 2.49 7.56 -12.31
CA ARG A 41 2.03 8.97 -12.37
C ARG A 41 0.55 9.08 -12.73
N SER A 42 0.02 8.12 -13.49
CA SER A 42 -1.38 8.11 -13.92
C SER A 42 -2.31 7.57 -12.83
N LEU A 43 -1.82 6.66 -11.99
CA LEU A 43 -2.58 6.02 -10.93
C LEU A 43 -3.37 6.98 -10.02
N PRO A 44 -2.76 8.04 -9.44
CA PRO A 44 -3.49 8.97 -8.56
C PRO A 44 -4.55 9.80 -9.30
N LYS A 45 -4.55 9.82 -10.63
CA LYS A 45 -5.53 10.54 -11.46
C LYS A 45 -6.77 9.70 -11.76
N LEU A 46 -6.73 8.39 -11.48
CA LEU A 46 -7.83 7.47 -11.70
C LEU A 46 -8.83 7.49 -10.55
N SER A 47 -10.08 7.14 -10.83
CA SER A 47 -11.06 6.89 -9.76
C SER A 47 -10.65 5.68 -8.91
N PRO A 48 -11.09 5.57 -7.63
CA PRO A 48 -10.71 4.47 -6.75
C PRO A 48 -10.97 3.08 -7.33
N LYS A 49 -12.09 2.91 -8.04
CA LYS A 49 -12.41 1.65 -8.72
C LYS A 49 -11.43 1.34 -9.85
N GLN A 50 -11.07 2.34 -10.65
CA GLN A 50 -10.10 2.19 -11.74
C GLN A 50 -8.68 1.93 -11.22
N GLN A 51 -8.30 2.54 -10.09
CA GLN A 51 -7.03 2.24 -9.42
C GLN A 51 -6.98 0.78 -8.99
N LEU A 52 -8.07 0.28 -8.39
CA LEU A 52 -8.16 -1.11 -7.96
C LEU A 52 -8.17 -2.09 -9.13
N ASP A 53 -8.89 -1.77 -10.21
CA ASP A 53 -8.87 -2.54 -11.46
C ASP A 53 -7.45 -2.67 -12.03
N LYS A 54 -6.67 -1.59 -12.00
CA LYS A 54 -5.26 -1.60 -12.42
C LYS A 54 -4.37 -2.47 -11.54
N LEU A 55 -4.76 -2.68 -10.28
CA LEU A 55 -4.07 -3.57 -9.33
C LEU A 55 -4.48 -5.04 -9.47
N GLY A 56 -5.40 -5.38 -10.39
CA GLY A 56 -5.95 -6.74 -10.57
C GLY A 56 -7.39 -6.89 -10.08
N GLY A 57 -8.04 -5.82 -9.65
CA GLY A 57 -9.43 -5.81 -9.20
C GLY A 57 -9.59 -6.13 -7.72
N SER A 58 -10.81 -5.98 -7.22
CA SER A 58 -11.14 -6.16 -5.80
C SER A 58 -10.95 -7.60 -5.33
N GLU A 59 -11.27 -8.59 -6.16
CA GLU A 59 -11.14 -10.00 -5.81
C GLU A 59 -9.68 -10.40 -5.60
N ALA A 60 -8.81 -10.09 -6.57
CA ALA A 60 -7.38 -10.36 -6.46
C ALA A 60 -6.74 -9.64 -5.27
N PHE A 61 -7.14 -8.38 -5.03
CA PHE A 61 -6.64 -7.61 -3.88
C PHE A 61 -7.05 -8.24 -2.54
N LEU A 62 -8.31 -8.67 -2.40
CA LEU A 62 -8.80 -9.31 -1.18
C LEU A 62 -8.14 -10.67 -0.93
N GLN A 63 -7.97 -11.48 -1.98
CA GLN A 63 -7.26 -12.75 -1.88
C GLN A 63 -5.81 -12.56 -1.42
N GLN A 64 -5.11 -11.57 -2.01
CA GLN A 64 -3.73 -11.27 -1.63
C GLN A 64 -3.64 -10.71 -0.21
N GLN A 65 -4.60 -9.89 0.21
CA GLN A 65 -4.71 -9.42 1.58
C GLN A 65 -4.84 -10.58 2.57
N GLU A 66 -5.73 -11.53 2.33
CA GLU A 66 -5.91 -12.71 3.20
C GLU A 66 -4.62 -13.53 3.30
N GLN A 67 -3.95 -13.76 2.17
CA GLN A 67 -2.71 -14.51 2.13
C GLN A 67 -1.57 -13.80 2.87
N CYS A 68 -1.47 -12.48 2.74
CA CYS A 68 -0.47 -11.69 3.46
C CYS A 68 -0.76 -11.57 4.95
N LEU A 69 -2.03 -11.53 5.35
CA LEU A 69 -2.42 -11.60 6.76
C LEU A 69 -2.07 -12.96 7.38
N ALA A 70 -2.25 -14.06 6.66
CA ALA A 70 -1.87 -15.40 7.13
C ALA A 70 -0.35 -15.48 7.41
N VAL A 71 0.47 -15.02 6.45
CA VAL A 71 1.93 -14.93 6.62
C VAL A 71 2.33 -14.03 7.78
N TYR A 72 1.65 -12.89 7.91
CA TYR A 72 1.92 -11.91 8.96
C TYR A 72 1.57 -12.40 10.36
N THR A 73 0.43 -13.08 10.51
CA THR A 73 -0.07 -13.56 11.80
C THR A 73 0.58 -14.87 12.26
N GLY A 74 1.51 -15.43 11.46
CA GLY A 74 2.35 -16.57 11.85
C GLY A 74 1.57 -17.85 12.14
N ARG A 75 0.50 -18.11 11.39
CA ARG A 75 -0.33 -19.31 11.50
C ARG A 75 -0.01 -20.32 10.41
#